data_AF-A0A2A4QUS9-F1
#
_entry.id   AF-A0A2A4QUS9-F1
#
_cell.length_a   1.000
_cell.length_b   1.000
_cell.length_c   1.000
_cell.angle_alpha   90.00
_cell.angle_beta   90.00
_cell.angle_gamma   90.00
#
_symmetry.space_group_name_H-M   'P 1'
#
loop_
_entity.id
_entity.type
_entity.pdbx_description
1 polymer ?
#
loop_
_entity_poly.entity_id
_entity_poly.type
_entity_poly.pdbx_seq_one_letter_code
_entity_poly.pdbx_strand_id
1 'polypeptide(L)'
;MKMKSNTNMKGDTSFAEIQAKKSDTLNILFHELESVCGERQAQDIINVVRLAERGETVIDCLPVMAVGETLAFVRGEVRKAIQQVRSYQTIESVIDFDATRARQRLDRMVAIYWMVMPAYYTLYDRFMTAMKTSKF
;
A
#
# COMPACT_ATOMS: atom_id res chain seq x y z
N MET A 1 30.53 -38.56 7.85
CA MET A 1 30.75 -37.58 8.95
C MET A 1 30.40 -36.20 8.43
N LYS A 2 29.26 -35.65 8.92
CA LYS A 2 28.70 -34.28 8.81
C LYS A 2 28.73 -33.55 7.44
N MET A 3 27.64 -33.70 6.68
CA MET A 3 27.11 -32.62 5.86
C MET A 3 26.66 -31.49 6.80
N LYS A 4 27.34 -30.34 6.75
CA LYS A 4 26.82 -29.12 7.38
C LYS A 4 25.82 -28.49 6.41
N SER A 5 24.55 -28.83 6.59
CA SER A 5 23.45 -28.01 6.06
C SER A 5 23.48 -26.68 6.80
N ASN A 6 24.02 -25.66 6.15
CA ASN A 6 23.92 -24.28 6.62
C ASN A 6 22.65 -23.70 6.00
N THR A 7 21.50 -24.07 6.54
CA THR A 7 20.23 -23.40 6.21
C THR A 7 20.24 -22.02 6.85
N ASN A 8 20.41 -21.03 5.99
CA ASN A 8 20.28 -19.62 6.29
C ASN A 8 18.81 -19.36 6.69
N MET A 9 18.48 -19.40 7.99
CA MET A 9 17.11 -19.20 8.53
C MET A 9 16.69 -17.72 8.54
N LYS A 10 16.76 -17.07 7.38
CA LYS A 10 16.17 -15.75 7.09
C LYS A 10 15.85 -15.71 5.60
N GLY A 11 14.64 -16.05 5.18
CA GLY A 11 14.29 -15.79 3.78
C GLY A 11 12.98 -16.33 3.21
N ASP A 12 12.40 -17.40 3.75
CA ASP A 12 11.26 -18.03 3.09
C ASP A 12 9.95 -17.76 3.82
N THR A 13 9.45 -16.52 3.79
CA THR A 13 7.99 -16.34 3.93
C THR A 13 7.34 -17.08 2.77
N SER A 14 6.44 -18.00 3.05
CA SER A 14 5.82 -18.79 1.99
C SER A 14 5.05 -17.88 1.03
N PHE A 15 4.96 -18.24 -0.24
CA PHE A 15 4.18 -17.48 -1.23
C PHE A 15 2.74 -17.22 -0.73
N ALA A 16 2.15 -18.18 0.00
CA ALA A 16 0.84 -18.05 0.61
C ALA A 16 0.78 -16.93 1.67
N GLU A 17 1.82 -16.77 2.50
CA GLU A 17 1.91 -15.72 3.52
C GLU A 17 2.03 -14.33 2.89
N ILE A 18 2.82 -14.21 1.83
CA ILE A 18 2.96 -12.96 1.08
C ILE A 18 1.61 -12.56 0.46
N GLN A 19 0.91 -13.53 -0.15
CA GLN A 19 -0.39 -13.29 -0.76
C GLN A 19 -1.47 -12.95 0.28
N ALA A 20 -1.45 -13.61 1.45
CA ALA A 20 -2.36 -13.30 2.55
C ALA A 20 -2.14 -11.87 3.07
N LYS A 21 -0.90 -11.51 3.38
CA LYS A 21 -0.54 -10.17 3.87
C LYS A 21 -0.95 -9.06 2.88
N LYS A 22 -0.82 -9.34 1.59
CA LYS A 22 -1.26 -8.45 0.53
C LYS A 22 -2.77 -8.31 0.48
N SER A 23 -3.51 -9.41 0.58
CA SER A 23 -4.97 -9.37 0.67
C SER A 23 -5.44 -8.57 1.88
N ASP A 24 -4.81 -8.77 3.04
CA ASP A 24 -5.12 -8.02 4.26
C ASP A 24 -4.85 -6.53 4.08
N THR A 25 -3.74 -6.15 3.45
CA THR A 25 -3.42 -4.75 3.19
C THR A 25 -4.40 -4.10 2.21
N LEU A 26 -4.90 -4.83 1.21
CA LEU A 26 -5.97 -4.34 0.32
C LEU A 26 -7.30 -4.15 1.06
N ASN A 27 -7.63 -5.06 1.98
CA ASN A 27 -8.82 -4.93 2.81
C ASN A 27 -8.72 -3.72 3.76
N ILE A 28 -7.54 -3.47 4.32
CA ILE A 28 -7.30 -2.25 5.12
C ILE A 28 -7.45 -1.01 4.23
N LEU A 29 -6.84 -0.99 3.05
CA LEU A 29 -7.01 0.13 2.10
C LEU A 29 -8.48 0.38 1.76
N PHE A 30 -9.26 -0.69 1.54
CA PHE A 30 -10.69 -0.59 1.28
C PHE A 30 -11.42 0.14 2.41
N HIS A 31 -11.24 -0.29 3.66
CA HIS A 31 -11.91 0.33 4.80
C HIS A 31 -11.48 1.79 5.04
N GLU A 32 -10.21 2.09 4.81
CA GLU A 32 -9.71 3.48 4.95
C GLU A 32 -10.35 4.38 3.89
N LEU A 33 -10.50 3.89 2.65
CA LEU A 33 -11.14 4.64 1.56
C LEU A 33 -12.67 4.70 1.70
N GLU A 34 -13.31 3.62 2.15
CA GLU A 34 -14.76 3.55 2.36
C GLU A 34 -15.24 4.70 3.25
N SER A 35 -14.48 5.01 4.30
CA SER A 35 -14.77 6.12 5.21
C SER A 35 -14.67 7.52 4.57
N VAL A 36 -13.99 7.64 3.43
CA VAL A 36 -13.69 8.91 2.76
C VAL A 36 -14.55 9.13 1.53
N CYS A 37 -14.72 8.11 0.69
CA CYS A 37 -15.38 8.23 -0.61
C CYS A 37 -16.55 7.26 -0.81
N GLY A 38 -16.88 6.45 0.20
CA GLY A 38 -17.95 5.47 0.16
C GLY A 38 -17.55 4.14 -0.49
N GLU A 39 -18.36 3.12 -0.22
CA GLU A 39 -18.08 1.71 -0.56
C GLU A 39 -17.75 1.49 -2.03
N ARG A 40 -18.59 2.01 -2.93
CA ARG A 40 -18.44 1.79 -4.38
C ARG A 40 -17.12 2.35 -4.90
N GLN A 41 -16.81 3.60 -4.56
CA GLN A 41 -15.60 4.26 -5.04
C GLN A 41 -14.34 3.63 -4.42
N ALA A 42 -14.41 3.22 -3.15
CA ALA A 42 -13.34 2.44 -2.52
C ALA A 42 -13.09 1.13 -3.26
N GLN A 43 -14.14 0.37 -3.60
CA GLN A 43 -14.01 -0.88 -4.34
C GLN A 43 -13.43 -0.68 -5.75
N ASP A 44 -13.83 0.39 -6.44
CA ASP A 44 -13.28 0.75 -7.75
C ASP A 44 -11.76 1.03 -7.65
N ILE A 45 -11.32 1.77 -6.63
CA ILE A 45 -9.88 2.01 -6.39
C ILE A 45 -9.14 0.70 -6.12
N ILE A 46 -9.69 -0.22 -5.30
CA ILE A 46 -9.09 -1.54 -5.07
C ILE A 46 -8.94 -2.32 -6.38
N ASN A 47 -9.94 -2.26 -7.26
CA ASN A 47 -9.90 -2.92 -8.55
C ASN A 47 -8.80 -2.31 -9.44
N VAL A 48 -8.60 -1.01 -9.40
CA VAL A 48 -7.51 -0.33 -10.12
C VAL A 48 -6.14 -0.68 -9.54
N VAL A 49 -5.97 -0.76 -8.21
CA VAL A 49 -4.71 -1.20 -7.60
C VAL A 49 -4.37 -2.64 -8.05
N ARG A 50 -5.38 -3.53 -8.08
CA ARG A 50 -5.23 -4.89 -8.62
C ARG A 50 -4.92 -4.91 -10.12
N LEU A 51 -5.37 -3.92 -10.89
CA LEU A 51 -5.09 -3.81 -12.31
C LEU A 51 -3.59 -3.65 -12.60
N ALA A 52 -2.85 -2.97 -11.71
CA ALA A 52 -1.40 -2.83 -11.85
C ALA A 52 -0.66 -4.17 -11.83
N GLU A 53 -1.25 -5.20 -11.22
CA GLU A 53 -0.68 -6.54 -11.10
C GLU A 53 -1.02 -7.43 -12.29
N ARG A 54 -2.12 -7.11 -12.97
CA ARG A 54 -2.50 -7.75 -14.23
C ARG A 54 -1.59 -7.17 -15.32
N GLY A 55 -1.20 -7.97 -16.32
CA GLY A 55 -0.20 -7.63 -17.34
C GLY A 55 -0.59 -6.48 -18.29
N GLU A 56 -0.13 -6.56 -19.55
CA GLU A 56 -0.10 -5.55 -20.63
C GLU A 56 -1.45 -4.98 -21.10
N THR A 57 -2.39 -4.70 -20.20
CA THR A 57 -3.57 -3.92 -20.55
C THR A 57 -3.13 -2.48 -20.77
N VAL A 58 -3.44 -1.93 -21.94
CA VAL A 58 -3.35 -0.49 -22.18
C VAL A 58 -4.28 0.19 -21.17
N ILE A 59 -3.72 1.14 -20.43
CA ILE A 59 -4.42 1.85 -19.36
C ILE A 59 -4.73 3.26 -19.85
N ASP A 60 -5.98 3.70 -19.75
CA ASP A 60 -6.36 5.10 -19.98
C ASP A 60 -5.88 6.02 -18.84
N CYS A 61 -6.07 7.34 -18.93
CA CYS A 61 -5.64 8.24 -17.88
C CYS A 61 -6.43 8.11 -16.56
N LEU A 62 -7.70 7.67 -16.60
CA LEU A 62 -8.59 7.63 -15.42
C LEU A 62 -8.07 6.71 -14.30
N PRO A 63 -7.67 5.44 -14.57
CA PRO A 63 -7.07 4.59 -13.54
C PRO A 63 -5.79 5.18 -12.93
N VAL A 64 -4.96 5.84 -13.74
CA VAL A 64 -3.72 6.48 -13.26
C VAL A 64 -4.05 7.62 -12.29
N MET A 65 -5.03 8.47 -12.63
CA MET A 65 -5.47 9.57 -11.76
C MET A 65 -6.06 9.06 -10.45
N ALA A 66 -6.93 8.04 -10.50
CA ALA A 66 -7.56 7.46 -9.30
C ALA A 66 -6.51 6.94 -8.30
N VAL A 67 -5.49 6.20 -8.78
CA VAL A 67 -4.41 5.71 -7.90
C VAL A 67 -3.47 6.84 -7.49
N GLY A 68 -3.26 7.85 -8.33
CA GLY A 68 -2.48 9.05 -8.00
C GLY A 68 -3.10 9.85 -6.83
N GLU A 69 -4.40 10.07 -6.87
CA GLU A 69 -5.15 10.71 -5.77
C GLU A 69 -5.10 9.86 -4.50
N THR A 70 -5.29 8.54 -4.63
CA THR A 70 -5.16 7.59 -3.52
C THR A 70 -3.78 7.64 -2.90
N LEU A 71 -2.71 7.68 -3.71
CA LEU A 71 -1.34 7.79 -3.23
C LEU A 71 -1.11 9.11 -2.49
N ALA A 72 -1.68 10.22 -2.98
CA ALA A 72 -1.60 11.51 -2.31
C ALA A 72 -2.30 11.49 -0.94
N PHE A 73 -3.50 10.90 -0.86
CA PHE A 73 -4.24 10.69 0.37
C PHE A 73 -3.44 9.84 1.37
N VAL A 74 -3.00 8.64 0.98
CA VAL A 74 -2.25 7.73 1.85
C VAL A 74 -0.96 8.36 2.35
N ARG A 75 -0.23 9.09 1.50
CA ARG A 75 0.96 9.85 1.91
C ARG A 75 0.64 10.92 2.96
N GLY A 76 -0.52 11.56 2.88
CA GLY A 76 -1.03 12.47 3.90
C GLY A 76 -1.28 11.74 5.23
N GLU A 77 -1.94 10.59 5.19
CA GLU A 77 -2.23 9.77 6.38
C GLU A 77 -0.96 9.21 7.04
N VAL A 78 0.04 8.77 6.26
CA VAL A 78 1.35 8.37 6.78
C VAL A 78 2.01 9.53 7.53
N ARG A 79 2.00 10.75 6.98
CA ARG A 79 2.57 11.93 7.65
C ARG A 79 1.87 12.24 8.98
N LYS A 80 0.53 12.18 9.01
CA LYS A 80 -0.24 12.36 10.24
C LYS A 80 0.08 11.27 11.27
N ALA A 81 0.18 10.01 10.86
CA ALA A 81 0.52 8.91 11.75
C ALA A 81 1.94 9.04 12.32
N ILE A 82 2.92 9.48 11.53
CA ILE A 82 4.28 9.79 12.02
C ILE A 82 4.24 10.89 13.08
N GLN A 83 3.51 11.98 12.82
CA GLN A 83 3.36 13.07 13.79
C GLN A 83 2.73 12.59 15.10
N GLN A 84 1.70 11.75 15.02
CA GLN A 84 1.03 11.18 16.19
C GLN A 84 1.95 10.25 16.99
N VAL A 85 2.76 9.41 16.34
CA VAL A 85 3.75 8.57 17.07
C VAL A 85 4.79 9.44 17.78
N ARG A 86 5.25 10.52 17.13
CA ARG A 86 6.24 11.44 17.71
C ARG A 86 5.70 12.20 18.92
N SER A 87 4.42 12.61 18.93
CA SER A 87 3.83 13.30 20.09
C SER A 87 3.77 12.45 21.35
N TYR A 88 3.77 11.11 21.22
CA TYR A 88 3.83 10.22 22.37
C TYR A 88 5.25 9.95 22.88
N GLN A 89 6.30 10.27 22.11
CA GLN A 89 7.69 10.15 22.57
C GLN A 89 8.09 11.29 23.52
N THR A 90 7.33 12.40 23.52
CA THR A 90 7.64 13.61 24.29
C THR A 90 6.91 13.71 25.63
N ILE A 91 6.05 12.74 25.97
CA ILE A 91 5.23 12.75 27.19
C ILE A 91 5.67 11.56 28.06
N GLU A 92 6.22 11.83 29.25
CA GLU A 92 6.77 10.81 30.16
C GLU A 92 5.71 9.86 30.76
N SER A 93 4.42 10.17 30.63
CA SER A 93 3.31 9.42 31.24
C SER A 93 2.27 8.93 30.24
N VAL A 94 2.67 8.55 29.03
CA VAL A 94 1.72 7.99 28.05
C VAL A 94 1.33 6.58 28.47
N ILE A 95 0.03 6.36 28.55
CA ILE A 95 -0.57 5.03 28.68
C ILE A 95 -0.06 4.19 27.50
N ASP A 96 0.79 3.19 27.76
CA ASP A 96 1.46 2.34 26.75
C ASP A 96 0.54 1.86 25.62
N PHE A 97 -0.75 1.72 25.92
CA PHE A 97 -1.80 1.35 24.99
C PHE A 97 -1.97 2.33 23.81
N ASP A 98 -2.06 3.64 24.07
CA ASP A 98 -2.31 4.65 23.01
C ASP A 98 -1.09 4.84 22.12
N ALA A 99 0.12 4.79 22.71
CA ALA A 99 1.36 4.78 21.96
C ALA A 99 1.47 3.56 21.04
N THR A 100 1.07 2.38 21.54
CA THR A 100 1.04 1.14 20.75
C THR A 100 0.04 1.24 19.61
N ARG A 101 -1.16 1.75 19.86
CA ARG A 101 -2.19 1.96 18.83
C ARG A 101 -1.73 2.92 17.74
N ALA A 102 -1.03 3.99 18.10
CA ALA A 102 -0.46 4.94 17.14
C ALA A 102 0.61 4.30 16.24
N ARG A 103 1.48 3.45 16.81
CA ARG A 103 2.48 2.69 16.03
C ARG A 103 1.80 1.70 15.08
N GLN A 104 0.80 0.97 15.54
CA GLN A 104 0.03 0.07 14.68
C GLN A 104 -0.65 0.82 13.52
N ARG A 105 -1.23 2.01 13.77
CA ARG A 105 -1.78 2.86 12.70
C ARG A 105 -0.69 3.25 11.70
N LEU A 106 0.48 3.66 12.17
CA LEU A 106 1.61 4.01 11.30
C LEU A 106 2.03 2.82 10.43
N ASP A 107 2.21 1.64 11.02
CA ASP A 107 2.61 0.44 10.29
C ASP A 107 1.60 0.06 9.20
N ARG A 108 0.29 0.15 9.50
CA ARG A 108 -0.78 -0.06 8.51
C ARG A 108 -0.70 0.95 7.37
N MET A 109 -0.60 2.25 7.68
CA MET A 109 -0.54 3.30 6.65
C MET A 109 0.70 3.16 5.77
N VAL A 110 1.84 2.78 6.34
CA VAL A 110 3.08 2.52 5.60
C VAL A 110 2.92 1.30 4.70
N ALA A 111 2.30 0.21 5.17
CA ALA A 111 2.03 -0.97 4.34
C ALA A 111 1.15 -0.62 3.13
N ILE A 112 0.09 0.17 3.35
CA ILE A 112 -0.78 0.65 2.27
C ILE A 112 0.01 1.53 1.29
N TYR A 113 0.83 2.46 1.79
CA TYR A 113 1.67 3.31 0.95
C TYR A 113 2.57 2.49 0.03
N TRP A 114 3.24 1.46 0.58
CA TRP A 114 4.11 0.57 -0.18
C TRP A 114 3.37 -0.34 -1.16
N MET A 115 2.05 -0.47 -1.05
CA MET A 115 1.21 -1.17 -2.01
C MET A 115 0.72 -0.25 -3.13
N VAL A 116 0.22 0.94 -2.77
CA VAL A 116 -0.36 1.90 -3.72
C VAL A 116 0.73 2.54 -4.58
N MET A 117 1.91 2.83 -4.02
CA MET A 117 2.98 3.51 -4.74
C MET A 117 3.50 2.72 -5.95
N PRO A 118 3.85 1.41 -5.84
CA PRO A 118 4.23 0.62 -7.01
C PRO A 118 3.09 0.49 -8.03
N ALA A 119 1.85 0.37 -7.58
CA ALA A 119 0.69 0.31 -8.45
C ALA A 119 0.55 1.57 -9.31
N TYR A 120 0.69 2.76 -8.68
CA TYR A 120 0.69 4.04 -9.37
C TYR A 120 1.77 4.09 -10.46
N TYR A 121 3.04 3.83 -10.11
CA TYR A 121 4.13 3.94 -11.07
C TYR A 121 4.02 2.92 -12.20
N THR A 122 3.50 1.72 -11.92
CA THR A 122 3.24 0.70 -12.93
C THR A 122 2.19 1.15 -13.94
N LEU A 123 1.05 1.67 -13.47
CA LEU A 123 -0.01 2.16 -14.34
C LEU A 123 0.43 3.41 -15.12
N TYR A 124 1.16 4.31 -14.47
CA TYR A 124 1.71 5.51 -15.09
C TYR A 124 2.68 5.17 -16.22
N ASP A 125 3.62 4.24 -16.00
CA ASP A 125 4.58 3.82 -17.02
C ASP A 125 3.89 3.16 -18.24
N ARG A 126 2.88 2.33 -17.98
CA ARG A 126 2.06 1.73 -19.05
C ARG A 126 1.31 2.78 -19.86
N PHE A 127 0.68 3.75 -19.19
CA PHE A 127 0.00 4.86 -19.85
C PHE A 127 0.97 5.68 -20.72
N MET A 128 2.13 6.04 -20.16
CA MET A 128 3.16 6.81 -20.89
C MET A 128 3.73 6.02 -22.07
N THR A 129 3.88 4.71 -21.95
CA THR A 129 4.34 3.84 -23.04
C THR A 129 3.30 3.77 -24.15
N ALA A 130 2.01 3.58 -23.80
CA ALA A 130 0.91 3.58 -24.76
C ALA A 130 0.80 4.92 -25.51
N MET A 131 0.96 6.05 -24.81
CA MET A 131 0.99 7.39 -25.40
C MET A 131 2.15 7.59 -26.38
N LYS A 132 3.32 7.01 -26.11
CA LYS A 132 4.48 7.08 -27.02
C LYS A 132 4.30 6.21 -28.27
N THR A 133 3.63 5.06 -28.14
CA THR A 133 3.36 4.15 -29.28
C THR A 133 2.16 4.58 -30.11
N SER A 134 1.22 5.32 -29.51
CA SER A 134 0.14 6.02 -30.21
C SER A 134 0.74 7.22 -30.96
N LYS A 135 1.37 6.95 -32.11
CA LYS A 135 1.78 7.98 -33.06
C LYS A 135 0.51 8.71 -33.52
N PHE A 136 0.31 9.92 -33.04
CA PHE A 136 -0.32 10.96 -33.84
C PHE A 136 0.62 11.36 -34.98
#